data_AF-A0A949SRC2-F1
#
_entry.id   AF-A0A949SRC2-F1
#
_cell.length_a   1.000
_cell.length_b   1.000
_cell.length_c   1.000
_cell.angle_alpha   90.00
_cell.angle_beta   90.00
_cell.angle_gamma   90.00
#
_symmetry.space_group_name_H-M   'P 1'
#
loop_
_entity.id
_entity.type
_entity.pdbx_description
1 polymer ?
#
loop_
_entity_poly.entity_id
_entity_poly.type
_entity_poly.pdbx_seq_one_letter_code
_entity_poly.pdbx_strand_id
1 'polypeptide(L)'
;MNVSASSSGTPTTGRFHRLLGIAPAMLAAAAFTACGNKEPARPAVEAPKSAAVSDSKIESMALEALAPAESRKSSKAELQAGLETQAEDILARYPDKNAAELLNVPEVNEALKVGLTRLSKDKRLQDQINNSAAMVAKMQGLSGEPGTVGLDLDIKGYDHARKARMLQAVLSEDPKQIVRFVTEEVGEAAPELTYGGVQRASNGVAIKETPPPTK
;
A
#
# COMPACT_ATOMS: atom_id res chain seq x y z
N MET A 1 -5.62 -54.56 21.29
CA MET A 1 -6.64 -55.14 22.18
C MET A 1 -6.46 -54.55 23.57
N ASN A 2 -7.32 -53.59 23.95
CA ASN A 2 -7.89 -53.34 25.28
C ASN A 2 -8.66 -51.99 25.22
N VAL A 3 -9.97 -52.03 25.00
CA VAL A 3 -11.10 -51.82 25.94
C VAL A 3 -11.26 -50.38 26.45
N SER A 4 -12.23 -49.71 25.81
CA SER A 4 -13.29 -48.81 26.28
C SER A 4 -13.24 -48.18 27.69
N ALA A 5 -13.52 -46.86 27.73
CA ALA A 5 -14.52 -46.29 28.63
C ALA A 5 -15.16 -45.05 27.98
N SER A 6 -16.50 -45.11 27.87
CA SER A 6 -17.41 -44.05 27.44
C SER A 6 -17.81 -43.21 28.66
N SER A 7 -17.95 -41.89 28.51
CA SER A 7 -18.76 -41.09 29.44
C SER A 7 -19.27 -39.83 28.76
N SER A 8 -20.59 -39.85 28.57
CA SER A 8 -21.48 -38.79 28.11
C SER A 8 -21.68 -37.69 29.15
N GLY A 9 -21.72 -36.43 28.72
CA GLY A 9 -22.25 -35.32 29.51
C GLY A 9 -22.78 -34.21 28.60
N THR A 10 -24.09 -34.19 28.36
CA THR A 10 -24.82 -33.08 27.73
C THR A 10 -25.44 -32.16 28.82
N PRO A 11 -26.23 -31.13 28.48
CA PRO A 11 -25.91 -29.71 28.59
C PRO A 11 -26.59 -29.02 29.80
N THR A 12 -26.03 -27.91 30.29
CA THR A 12 -26.71 -27.09 31.33
C THR A 12 -27.28 -25.82 30.74
N THR A 13 -28.61 -25.72 30.84
CA THR A 13 -29.47 -24.58 30.50
C THR A 13 -29.67 -23.66 31.71
N GLY A 14 -29.76 -22.34 31.47
CA GLY A 14 -30.34 -21.32 32.37
C GLY A 14 -30.22 -19.96 31.67
N ARG A 15 -31.24 -19.26 31.14
CA ARG A 15 -32.65 -18.93 31.49
C ARG A 15 -32.79 -17.82 32.55
N PHE A 16 -33.04 -16.57 32.10
CA PHE A 16 -34.18 -15.67 32.43
C PHE A 16 -33.87 -14.14 32.46
N HIS A 17 -34.49 -13.43 31.51
CA HIS A 17 -35.23 -12.15 31.57
C HIS A 17 -34.87 -10.98 32.52
N ARG A 18 -34.71 -9.78 31.93
CA ARG A 18 -35.48 -8.52 32.15
C ARG A 18 -35.14 -7.54 31.00
N LEU A 19 -36.04 -7.23 30.06
CA LEU A 19 -37.16 -6.24 30.07
C LEU A 19 -36.76 -4.75 30.17
N LEU A 20 -36.99 -4.01 29.06
CA LEU A 20 -37.84 -2.81 28.92
C LEU A 20 -37.20 -1.45 28.52
N GLY A 21 -37.79 -0.84 27.46
CA GLY A 21 -37.76 0.57 27.01
C GLY A 21 -37.04 0.78 25.66
N ILE A 22 -37.62 1.05 24.47
CA ILE A 22 -38.77 1.86 23.97
C ILE A 22 -38.65 3.32 24.47
N ALA A 23 -38.49 4.40 23.68
CA ALA A 23 -39.06 4.81 22.38
C ALA A 23 -38.30 6.04 21.75
N PRO A 24 -38.72 6.55 20.56
CA PRO A 24 -37.92 7.35 19.57
C PRO A 24 -38.35 8.84 19.36
N ALA A 25 -37.86 9.46 18.26
CA ALA A 25 -38.24 10.75 17.59
C ALA A 25 -37.38 11.97 17.98
N MET A 26 -37.05 13.00 17.17
CA MET A 26 -37.53 13.61 15.90
C MET A 26 -36.31 14.25 15.17
N LEU A 27 -36.15 14.22 13.85
CA LEU A 27 -36.77 15.07 12.80
C LEU A 27 -36.59 16.59 12.98
N ALA A 28 -35.71 17.20 12.17
CA ALA A 28 -35.94 18.53 11.57
C ALA A 28 -34.86 18.85 10.50
N ALA A 29 -35.28 18.79 9.24
CA ALA A 29 -34.62 19.48 8.13
C ALA A 29 -35.23 20.89 8.01
N ALA A 30 -34.40 21.90 7.72
CA ALA A 30 -34.88 23.19 7.23
C ALA A 30 -33.87 23.73 6.21
N ALA A 31 -34.37 24.04 5.02
CA ALA A 31 -33.66 24.61 3.90
C ALA A 31 -34.16 26.04 3.63
N PHE A 32 -33.27 26.85 3.03
CA PHE A 32 -33.48 28.07 2.24
C PHE A 32 -34.16 29.32 2.84
N THR A 33 -33.45 30.45 2.67
CA THR A 33 -33.86 31.80 2.19
C THR A 33 -32.94 32.85 2.85
N ALA A 34 -32.54 34.00 2.30
CA ALA A 34 -32.60 34.63 0.98
C ALA A 34 -31.75 35.93 1.09
N CYS A 35 -31.34 36.49 -0.05
CA CYS A 35 -30.63 37.76 -0.23
C CYS A 35 -31.25 38.97 0.51
N GLY A 36 -30.40 39.92 0.94
CA GLY A 36 -30.82 41.26 1.34
C GLY A 36 -29.64 42.23 1.45
N ASN A 37 -29.33 42.92 0.36
CA ASN A 37 -28.35 44.00 0.23
C ASN A 37 -28.71 45.21 1.11
N LYS A 38 -27.75 45.79 1.85
CA LYS A 38 -27.60 47.23 2.15
C LYS A 38 -26.35 47.51 3.01
N GLU A 39 -25.31 48.04 2.38
CA GLU A 39 -24.26 48.88 2.98
C GLU A 39 -24.85 50.29 3.31
N PRO A 40 -24.19 51.23 4.03
CA PRO A 40 -22.84 51.21 4.63
C PRO A 40 -22.67 51.85 6.03
N ALA A 41 -21.59 51.49 6.74
CA ALA A 41 -20.76 52.39 7.56
C ALA A 41 -19.51 51.64 8.11
N ARG A 42 -18.31 52.03 7.66
CA ARG A 42 -16.99 51.70 8.24
C ARG A 42 -16.75 52.60 9.48
N PRO A 43 -15.83 52.30 10.45
CA PRO A 43 -14.50 51.75 10.18
C PRO A 43 -13.84 50.78 11.19
N ALA A 44 -12.80 50.11 10.64
CA ALA A 44 -11.56 49.60 11.23
C ALA A 44 -11.61 48.43 12.24
N VAL A 45 -11.11 47.25 11.82
CA VAL A 45 -9.96 46.52 12.41
C VAL A 45 -9.37 45.57 11.34
N GLU A 46 -8.04 45.47 11.32
CA GLU A 46 -7.14 44.72 10.42
C GLU A 46 -7.55 43.28 10.07
N ALA A 47 -7.42 42.96 8.78
CA ALA A 47 -7.45 41.59 8.27
C ALA A 47 -6.04 40.95 8.34
N PRO A 48 -5.92 39.66 8.68
CA PRO A 48 -4.63 38.98 8.76
C PRO A 48 -4.00 38.88 7.37
N LYS A 49 -2.72 39.26 7.33
CA LYS A 49 -1.83 39.27 6.18
C LYS A 49 -1.78 37.88 5.53
N SER A 50 -2.43 37.73 4.37
CA SER A 50 -2.19 36.60 3.48
C SER A 50 -0.70 36.55 3.16
N ALA A 51 -0.07 35.42 3.44
CA ALA A 51 1.31 35.16 3.09
C ALA A 51 1.48 35.36 1.57
N ALA A 52 2.24 36.40 1.21
CA ALA A 52 2.62 36.64 -0.17
C ALA A 52 3.45 35.44 -0.65
N VAL A 53 2.83 34.57 -1.44
CA VAL A 53 3.55 33.60 -2.26
C VAL A 53 4.32 34.43 -3.27
N SER A 54 5.64 34.46 -3.16
CA SER A 54 6.51 35.23 -4.06
C SER A 54 6.28 34.79 -5.50
N ASP A 55 6.04 35.74 -6.40
CA ASP A 55 5.79 35.48 -7.84
C ASP A 55 6.85 34.58 -8.48
N SER A 56 8.10 34.63 -7.99
CA SER A 56 9.19 33.75 -8.42
C SER A 56 8.92 32.25 -8.22
N LYS A 57 8.07 31.88 -7.24
CA LYS A 57 7.68 30.48 -7.00
C LYS A 57 6.50 30.06 -7.87
N ILE A 58 5.62 31.00 -8.23
CA ILE A 58 4.53 30.76 -9.18
C ILE A 58 5.11 30.64 -10.60
N GLU A 59 6.06 31.51 -10.95
CA GLU A 59 6.71 31.54 -12.26
C GLU A 59 7.61 30.33 -12.50
N SER A 60 8.33 29.84 -11.48
CA SER A 60 9.08 28.59 -11.60
C SER A 60 8.15 27.38 -11.76
N MET A 61 7.04 27.32 -11.02
CA MET A 61 6.02 26.27 -11.18
C MET A 61 5.30 26.36 -12.53
N ALA A 62 5.09 27.56 -13.07
CA ALA A 62 4.48 27.78 -14.38
C ALA A 62 5.44 27.42 -15.52
N LEU A 63 6.70 27.85 -15.46
CA LEU A 63 7.75 27.46 -16.41
C LEU A 63 8.01 25.96 -16.37
N GLU A 64 7.97 25.37 -15.18
CA GLU A 64 8.06 23.93 -15.01
C GLU A 64 6.81 23.24 -15.61
N ALA A 65 5.59 23.74 -15.41
CA ALA A 65 4.39 23.21 -16.06
C ALA A 65 4.37 23.39 -17.60
N LEU A 66 4.99 24.46 -18.12
CA LEU A 66 5.09 24.80 -19.54
C LEU A 66 6.31 24.18 -20.23
N ALA A 67 7.23 23.55 -19.48
CA ALA A 67 8.31 22.79 -20.06
C ALA A 67 7.72 21.69 -20.97
N PRO A 68 8.15 21.59 -22.24
CA PRO A 68 7.57 20.63 -23.18
C PRO A 68 7.63 19.23 -22.57
N ALA A 69 6.50 18.53 -22.56
CA ALA A 69 6.35 17.21 -21.91
C ALA A 69 7.40 16.18 -22.39
N GLU A 70 8.02 16.42 -23.54
CA GLU A 70 9.11 15.63 -24.09
C GLU A 70 10.40 15.70 -23.27
N SER A 71 10.79 16.84 -22.70
CA SER A 71 12.04 16.99 -21.94
C SER A 71 12.01 16.31 -20.57
N ARG A 72 10.81 16.13 -19.99
CA ARG A 72 10.60 15.36 -18.75
C ARG A 72 10.46 13.87 -19.00
N LYS A 73 9.96 13.49 -20.18
CA LYS A 73 9.86 12.09 -20.59
C LYS A 73 11.22 11.53 -20.97
N SER A 74 12.08 12.33 -21.62
CA SER A 74 13.45 11.92 -21.96
C SER A 74 14.28 11.63 -20.71
N SER A 75 14.27 12.51 -19.70
CA SER A 75 15.04 12.29 -18.46
C SER A 75 14.56 11.08 -17.66
N LYS A 76 13.24 10.84 -17.61
CA LYS A 76 12.69 9.65 -16.96
C LYS A 76 13.00 8.37 -17.74
N ALA A 77 12.93 8.41 -19.06
CA ALA A 77 13.24 7.26 -19.92
C ALA A 77 14.74 6.91 -19.87
N GLU A 78 15.62 7.91 -19.86
CA GLU A 78 17.07 7.73 -19.70
C GLU A 78 17.42 7.12 -18.34
N LEU A 79 16.80 7.60 -17.26
CA LEU A 79 16.95 7.00 -15.93
C LEU A 79 16.47 5.55 -15.91
N GLN A 80 15.32 5.26 -16.52
CA GLN A 80 14.78 3.90 -16.59
C GLN A 80 15.68 2.97 -17.40
N ALA A 81 16.17 3.42 -18.56
CA ALA A 81 17.09 2.65 -19.39
C ALA A 81 18.44 2.41 -18.68
N GLY A 82 18.91 3.39 -17.89
CA GLY A 82 20.09 3.23 -17.04
C GLY A 82 19.89 2.17 -15.95
N LEU A 83 18.73 2.15 -15.29
CA LEU A 83 18.39 1.13 -14.29
C LEU A 83 18.22 -0.26 -14.90
N GLU A 84 17.62 -0.35 -16.09
CA GLU A 84 17.49 -1.60 -16.83
C GLU A 84 18.88 -2.16 -17.18
N THR A 85 19.75 -1.32 -17.73
CA THR A 85 21.13 -1.71 -18.04
C THR A 85 21.89 -2.20 -16.80
N GLN A 86 21.75 -1.51 -15.66
CA GLN A 86 22.37 -1.94 -14.41
C GLN A 86 21.78 -3.26 -13.87
N ALA A 87 20.47 -3.44 -13.98
CA ALA A 87 19.83 -4.69 -13.59
C ALA A 87 20.34 -5.87 -14.44
N GLU A 88 20.40 -5.70 -15.75
CA GLU A 88 20.92 -6.69 -16.70
C GLU A 88 22.41 -6.99 -16.46
N ASP A 89 23.22 -5.97 -16.17
CA ASP A 89 24.63 -6.16 -15.80
C ASP A 89 24.78 -6.99 -14.50
N ILE A 90 23.96 -6.74 -13.48
CA ILE A 90 23.96 -7.55 -12.26
C ILE A 90 23.51 -8.99 -12.55
N LEU A 91 22.49 -9.19 -13.38
CA LEU A 91 22.06 -10.53 -13.77
C LEU A 91 23.12 -11.29 -14.57
N ALA A 92 23.85 -10.60 -15.44
CA ALA A 92 24.97 -11.16 -16.19
C ALA A 92 26.17 -11.49 -15.28
N ARG A 93 26.45 -10.66 -14.27
CA ARG A 93 27.51 -10.90 -13.27
C ARG A 93 27.19 -12.05 -12.31
N TYR A 94 25.90 -12.31 -12.07
CA TYR A 94 25.44 -13.33 -11.12
C TYR A 94 24.35 -14.25 -11.71
N PRO A 95 24.64 -15.02 -12.78
CA PRO A 95 23.62 -15.79 -13.51
C PRO A 95 23.01 -16.91 -12.67
N ASP A 96 23.79 -17.51 -11.78
CA ASP A 96 23.36 -18.65 -10.94
C ASP A 96 22.55 -18.22 -9.72
N LYS A 97 22.47 -16.91 -9.43
CA LYS A 97 21.78 -16.41 -8.23
C LYS A 97 20.28 -16.32 -8.44
N ASN A 98 19.52 -16.77 -7.45
CA ASN A 98 18.08 -16.48 -7.37
C ASN A 98 17.83 -15.06 -6.86
N ALA A 99 16.58 -14.59 -6.91
CA ALA A 99 16.28 -13.20 -6.54
C ALA A 99 16.63 -12.90 -5.06
N ALA A 100 16.42 -13.85 -4.14
CA ALA A 100 16.77 -13.66 -2.75
C ALA A 100 18.29 -13.52 -2.54
N GLU A 101 19.09 -14.24 -3.31
CA GLU A 101 20.56 -14.12 -3.30
C GLU A 101 21.03 -12.83 -3.95
N LEU A 102 20.35 -12.36 -4.99
CA LEU A 102 20.63 -11.08 -5.65
C LEU A 102 20.40 -9.90 -4.68
N LEU A 103 19.36 -9.92 -3.84
CA LEU A 103 19.14 -8.90 -2.81
C LEU A 103 20.23 -8.85 -1.72
N ASN A 104 21.08 -9.89 -1.65
CA ASN A 104 22.24 -9.95 -0.74
C ASN A 104 23.56 -9.59 -1.43
N VAL A 105 23.56 -9.31 -2.74
CA VAL A 105 24.73 -8.72 -3.42
C VAL A 105 25.00 -7.35 -2.81
N PRO A 106 26.24 -6.98 -2.47
CA PRO A 106 26.54 -5.74 -1.75
C PRO A 106 25.92 -4.49 -2.37
N GLU A 107 26.04 -4.34 -3.70
CA GLU A 107 25.51 -3.21 -4.46
C GLU A 107 23.97 -3.12 -4.33
N VAL A 108 23.28 -4.25 -4.49
CA VAL A 108 21.81 -4.33 -4.40
C VAL A 108 21.33 -4.18 -2.96
N ASN A 109 22.05 -4.77 -2.01
CA ASN A 109 21.70 -4.78 -0.60
C ASN A 109 21.76 -3.39 0.01
N GLU A 110 22.77 -2.59 -0.33
CA GLU A 110 22.88 -1.20 0.11
C GLU A 110 21.77 -0.34 -0.50
N ALA A 111 21.51 -0.47 -1.81
CA ALA A 111 20.39 0.22 -2.47
C ALA A 111 19.04 -0.15 -1.83
N LEU A 112 18.84 -1.43 -1.51
CA LEU A 112 17.65 -1.92 -0.81
C LEU A 112 17.52 -1.29 0.58
N LYS A 113 18.58 -1.27 1.39
CA LYS A 113 18.56 -0.65 2.72
C LYS A 113 18.21 0.84 2.63
N VAL A 114 18.78 1.55 1.67
CA VAL A 114 18.46 2.97 1.44
C VAL A 114 16.99 3.14 1.07
N GLY A 115 16.49 2.37 0.11
CA GLY A 115 15.09 2.40 -0.32
C GLY A 115 14.12 2.06 0.81
N LEU A 116 14.39 1.01 1.58
CA LEU A 116 13.58 0.60 2.74
C LEU A 116 13.64 1.62 3.88
N THR A 117 14.79 2.25 4.12
CA THR A 117 14.92 3.33 5.12
C THR A 117 14.14 4.57 4.74
N ARG A 118 14.01 4.87 3.44
CA ARG A 118 13.15 5.95 2.94
C ARG A 118 11.67 5.55 3.04
N LEU A 119 11.35 4.30 2.69
CA LEU A 119 9.98 3.76 2.78
C LEU A 119 9.46 3.76 4.23
N SER A 120 10.29 3.40 5.20
CA SER A 120 9.88 3.38 6.62
C SER A 120 9.51 4.76 7.17
N LYS A 121 9.99 5.84 6.54
CA LYS A 121 9.66 7.22 6.89
C LYS A 121 8.39 7.73 6.19
N ASP A 122 7.93 7.05 5.14
CA ASP A 122 6.73 7.43 4.38
C ASP A 122 5.56 6.50 4.75
N LYS A 123 4.70 6.97 5.66
CA LYS A 123 3.52 6.24 6.09
C LYS A 123 2.52 6.02 4.94
N ARG A 124 2.40 6.96 4.00
CA ARG A 124 1.45 6.85 2.89
C ARG A 124 1.81 5.69 1.97
N LEU A 125 3.10 5.51 1.70
CA LEU A 125 3.60 4.41 0.89
C LEU A 125 3.48 3.06 1.60
N GLN A 126 3.70 3.01 2.91
CA GLN A 126 3.43 1.81 3.71
C GLN A 126 1.95 1.44 3.68
N ASP A 127 1.07 2.42 3.88
CA ASP A 127 -0.38 2.21 3.80
C ASP A 127 -0.81 1.73 2.41
N GLN A 128 -0.15 2.17 1.33
CA GLN A 128 -0.43 1.67 -0.02
C GLN A 128 -0.15 0.16 -0.16
N ILE A 129 0.97 -0.32 0.38
CA ILE A 129 1.27 -1.77 0.39
C ILE A 129 0.22 -2.51 1.22
N ASN A 130 -0.05 -2.04 2.44
CA ASN A 130 -1.01 -2.67 3.34
C ASN A 130 -2.42 -2.73 2.75
N ASN A 131 -2.85 -1.64 2.10
CA ASN A 131 -4.16 -1.56 1.46
C ASN A 131 -4.27 -2.47 0.24
N SER A 132 -3.17 -2.65 -0.52
CA SER A 132 -3.15 -3.60 -1.64
C SER A 132 -3.36 -5.04 -1.16
N ALA A 133 -2.64 -5.45 -0.10
CA ALA A 133 -2.80 -6.76 0.50
C ALA A 133 -4.19 -6.94 1.13
N ALA A 134 -4.70 -5.92 1.84
CA ALA A 134 -6.03 -5.94 2.44
C ALA A 134 -7.16 -6.03 1.41
N MET A 135 -7.03 -5.34 0.27
CA MET A 135 -8.00 -5.41 -0.82
C MET A 135 -8.07 -6.81 -1.40
N VAL A 136 -6.91 -7.38 -1.74
CA VAL A 136 -6.84 -8.74 -2.27
C VAL A 136 -7.33 -9.75 -1.24
N ALA A 137 -6.99 -9.59 0.04
CA ALA A 137 -7.50 -10.42 1.12
C ALA A 137 -9.04 -10.44 1.16
N LYS A 138 -9.69 -9.28 1.07
CA LYS A 138 -11.17 -9.18 1.05
C LYS A 138 -11.77 -9.87 -0.16
N MET A 139 -11.14 -9.75 -1.33
CA MET A 139 -11.55 -10.48 -2.54
C MET A 139 -11.48 -12.00 -2.34
N GLN A 140 -10.53 -12.46 -1.53
CA GLN A 140 -10.36 -13.87 -1.17
C GLN A 140 -11.20 -14.33 0.04
N GLY A 141 -12.11 -13.49 0.53
CA GLY A 141 -13.00 -13.82 1.64
C GLY A 141 -12.36 -13.72 3.03
N LEU A 142 -11.16 -13.15 3.13
CA LEU A 142 -10.51 -12.86 4.41
C LEU A 142 -10.99 -11.51 4.98
N SER A 143 -10.79 -11.29 6.27
CA SER A 143 -11.18 -10.04 6.95
C SER A 143 -10.61 -8.79 6.25
N GLY A 144 -9.32 -8.84 5.92
CA GLY A 144 -8.59 -7.70 5.34
C GLY A 144 -8.57 -6.46 6.23
N GLU A 145 -8.77 -6.64 7.55
CA GLU A 145 -8.52 -5.61 8.55
C GLU A 145 -7.01 -5.36 8.69
N PRO A 146 -6.58 -4.12 8.96
CA PRO A 146 -5.16 -3.82 9.14
C PRO A 146 -4.50 -4.75 10.17
N GLY A 147 -3.41 -5.38 9.78
CA GLY A 147 -2.65 -6.31 10.64
C GLY A 147 -3.22 -7.73 10.76
N THR A 148 -4.36 -8.03 10.14
CA THR A 148 -4.95 -9.39 10.12
C THR A 148 -4.46 -10.26 8.96
N VAL A 149 -3.86 -9.62 7.95
CA VAL A 149 -3.34 -10.29 6.75
C VAL A 149 -1.98 -9.70 6.37
N GLY A 150 -1.11 -10.55 5.84
CA GLY A 150 0.21 -10.20 5.35
C GLY A 150 0.42 -10.67 3.91
N LEU A 151 1.24 -9.90 3.18
CA LEU A 151 1.72 -10.29 1.86
C LEU A 151 2.94 -11.18 2.01
N ASP A 152 2.94 -12.33 1.33
CA ASP A 152 4.05 -13.26 1.30
C ASP A 152 4.55 -13.45 -0.13
N LEU A 153 5.72 -12.88 -0.44
CA LEU A 153 6.39 -12.95 -1.74
C LEU A 153 7.46 -14.04 -1.73
N ASP A 154 7.25 -15.14 -2.45
CA ASP A 154 8.30 -16.13 -2.70
C ASP A 154 9.14 -15.73 -3.90
N ILE A 155 10.15 -14.92 -3.64
CA ILE A 155 11.03 -14.37 -4.68
C ILE A 155 12.04 -15.38 -5.23
N LYS A 156 12.22 -16.55 -4.59
CA LYS A 156 13.23 -17.54 -5.02
C LYS A 156 12.91 -18.12 -6.39
N GLY A 157 11.62 -18.24 -6.72
CA GLY A 157 11.14 -18.76 -7.99
C GLY A 157 11.05 -17.74 -9.13
N TYR A 158 11.56 -16.52 -8.96
CA TYR A 158 11.46 -15.50 -9.99
C TYR A 158 12.25 -15.85 -11.25
N ASP A 159 11.57 -15.72 -12.39
CA ASP A 159 12.18 -15.77 -13.71
C ASP A 159 13.09 -14.55 -13.96
N HIS A 160 13.80 -14.58 -15.08
CA HIS A 160 14.72 -13.51 -15.46
C HIS A 160 14.05 -12.14 -15.52
N ALA A 161 12.86 -12.05 -16.14
CA ALA A 161 12.14 -10.80 -16.30
C ALA A 161 11.76 -10.18 -14.95
N ARG A 162 11.34 -11.00 -13.98
CA ARG A 162 11.02 -10.53 -12.63
C ARG A 162 12.22 -10.19 -11.80
N LYS A 163 13.31 -10.96 -11.91
CA LYS A 163 14.58 -10.57 -11.29
C LYS A 163 15.00 -9.19 -11.80
N ALA A 164 14.89 -8.92 -13.11
CA ALA A 164 15.20 -7.61 -13.69
C ALA A 164 14.29 -6.50 -13.14
N ARG A 165 12.96 -6.69 -13.11
CA ARG A 165 12.02 -5.70 -12.53
C ARG A 165 12.30 -5.42 -11.06
N MET A 166 12.56 -6.46 -10.27
CA MET A 166 12.91 -6.34 -8.86
C MET A 166 14.20 -5.55 -8.69
N LEU A 167 15.25 -5.88 -9.45
CA LEU A 167 16.53 -5.17 -9.41
C LEU A 167 16.36 -3.71 -9.80
N GLN A 168 15.64 -3.40 -10.88
CA GLN A 168 15.35 -2.01 -11.28
C GLN A 168 14.66 -1.22 -10.16
N ALA A 169 13.68 -1.83 -9.48
CA ALA A 169 12.99 -1.20 -8.37
C ALA A 169 13.93 -0.93 -7.18
N VAL A 170 14.79 -1.88 -6.84
CA VAL A 170 15.73 -1.77 -5.72
C VAL A 170 16.87 -0.79 -6.01
N LEU A 171 17.51 -0.91 -7.18
CA LEU A 171 18.63 -0.06 -7.62
C LEU A 171 18.22 1.41 -7.80
N SER A 172 16.94 1.68 -7.99
CA SER A 172 16.44 3.06 -8.05
C SER A 172 16.57 3.82 -6.73
N GLU A 173 16.71 3.11 -5.60
CA GLU A 173 16.65 3.64 -4.23
C GLU A 173 15.39 4.48 -3.91
N ASP A 174 14.40 4.50 -4.80
CA ASP A 174 13.18 5.26 -4.67
C ASP A 174 12.10 4.38 -4.04
N PRO A 175 11.60 4.71 -2.83
CA PRO A 175 10.58 3.92 -2.16
C PRO A 175 9.29 3.77 -2.99
N LYS A 176 9.00 4.71 -3.90
CA LYS A 176 7.84 4.61 -4.80
C LYS A 176 8.01 3.48 -5.83
N GLN A 177 9.23 3.23 -6.29
CA GLN A 177 9.52 2.15 -7.24
C GLN A 177 9.38 0.79 -6.56
N ILE A 178 9.88 0.67 -5.32
CA ILE A 178 9.71 -0.53 -4.48
C ILE A 178 8.23 -0.81 -4.24
N VAL A 179 7.46 0.20 -3.82
CA VAL A 179 6.02 0.06 -3.60
C VAL A 179 5.31 -0.31 -4.89
N ARG A 180 5.64 0.35 -6.01
CA ARG A 180 5.04 0.05 -7.31
C ARG A 180 5.26 -1.41 -7.69
N PHE A 181 6.51 -1.88 -7.61
CA PHE A 181 6.85 -3.28 -7.86
C PHE A 181 6.01 -4.23 -7.00
N VAL A 182 5.94 -4.00 -5.69
CA VAL A 182 5.15 -4.84 -4.77
C VAL A 182 3.66 -4.83 -5.16
N THR A 183 3.09 -3.67 -5.46
CA THR A 183 1.66 -3.57 -5.84
C THR A 183 1.36 -4.19 -7.20
N GLU A 184 2.31 -4.16 -8.14
CA GLU A 184 2.21 -4.83 -9.44
C GLU A 184 2.22 -6.36 -9.24
N GLU A 185 3.15 -6.89 -8.43
CA GLU A 185 3.19 -8.33 -8.12
C GLU A 185 1.90 -8.79 -7.43
N VAL A 186 1.33 -7.98 -6.52
CA VAL A 186 0.02 -8.27 -5.90
C VAL A 186 -1.11 -8.25 -6.94
N GLY A 187 -1.12 -7.28 -7.84
CA GLY A 187 -2.13 -7.15 -8.89
C GLY A 187 -2.09 -8.29 -9.91
N GLU A 188 -0.90 -8.73 -10.30
CA GLU A 188 -0.69 -9.90 -11.17
C GLU A 188 -1.15 -11.20 -10.50
N ALA A 189 -1.00 -11.30 -9.17
CA ALA A 189 -1.40 -12.48 -8.40
C ALA A 189 -2.91 -12.57 -8.14
N ALA A 190 -3.57 -11.42 -7.99
CA ALA A 190 -4.97 -11.30 -7.59
C ALA A 190 -5.94 -12.28 -8.27
N PRO A 191 -5.90 -12.51 -9.60
CA PRO A 191 -6.82 -13.44 -10.27
C PRO A 191 -6.55 -14.92 -9.98
N GLU A 192 -5.34 -15.29 -9.54
CA GLU A 192 -4.94 -16.67 -9.32
C GLU A 192 -5.05 -17.10 -7.84
N LEU A 193 -5.18 -16.12 -6.94
CA LEU A 193 -5.31 -16.40 -5.52
C LEU A 193 -6.63 -17.13 -5.24
N THR A 194 -6.54 -18.17 -4.42
CA THR A 194 -7.68 -18.99 -4.01
C THR A 194 -8.36 -18.43 -2.77
N TYR A 195 -9.65 -18.71 -2.60
CA TYR A 195 -10.41 -18.38 -1.39
C TYR A 195 -9.67 -18.84 -0.12
N GLY A 196 -9.50 -17.94 0.84
CA GLY A 196 -8.72 -18.18 2.06
C GLY A 196 -7.20 -18.00 1.92
N GLY A 197 -6.68 -17.62 0.75
CA GLY A 197 -5.25 -17.30 0.55
C GLY A 197 -4.28 -18.48 0.66
N VAL A 198 -4.81 -19.71 0.66
CA VAL A 198 -4.05 -20.94 0.98
C VAL A 198 -3.04 -21.30 -0.11
N GLN A 199 -3.40 -21.12 -1.38
CA GLN A 199 -2.50 -21.37 -2.50
C GLN A 199 -1.84 -20.09 -2.99
N ARG A 200 -0.55 -20.23 -3.28
CA ARG A 200 0.26 -19.20 -3.90
C ARG A 200 -0.11 -19.09 -5.38
N ALA A 201 -0.17 -17.88 -5.90
CA ALA A 201 -0.26 -17.63 -7.33
C ALA A 201 1.01 -18.15 -8.05
N SER A 202 0.92 -18.38 -9.36
CA SER A 202 2.05 -18.74 -10.22
C SER A 202 3.21 -17.77 -10.09
N ASN A 203 2.88 -16.51 -9.77
CA ASN A 203 3.86 -15.47 -9.59
C ASN A 203 4.55 -15.47 -8.23
N GLY A 204 4.27 -16.44 -7.37
CA GLY A 204 4.96 -16.56 -6.10
C GLY A 204 4.32 -15.74 -4.97
N VAL A 205 3.20 -15.03 -5.21
CA VAL A 205 2.50 -14.24 -4.20
C VAL A 205 1.45 -15.07 -3.48
N ALA A 206 1.37 -14.93 -2.16
CA ALA A 206 0.29 -15.44 -1.32
C ALA A 206 -0.17 -14.37 -0.31
N ILE A 207 -1.41 -14.50 0.17
CA ILE A 207 -1.93 -13.71 1.28
C ILE A 207 -2.05 -14.63 2.48
N LYS A 208 -1.32 -14.31 3.55
CA LYS A 208 -1.35 -15.08 4.80
C LYS A 208 -2.19 -14.37 5.84
N GLU A 209 -2.98 -15.12 6.60
CA GLU A 209 -3.54 -14.58 7.84
C GLU A 209 -2.43 -14.39 8.88
N THR A 210 -2.41 -13.24 9.51
CA THR A 210 -1.54 -12.98 10.65
C THR A 210 -2.32 -13.33 11.90
N PRO A 211 -1.93 -14.37 12.66
CA PRO A 211 -2.60 -14.67 13.92
C PRO A 211 -2.51 -13.45 14.86
N PRO A 212 -3.54 -13.18 15.67
CA PRO A 212 -3.50 -12.06 16.61
C PRO A 212 -2.30 -12.22 17.55
N PRO A 213 -1.60 -11.12 17.91
CA PRO A 213 -0.44 -11.19 18.77
C PRO A 213 -0.79 -11.92 20.08
N THR A 214 0.00 -12.93 20.43
CA THR A 214 -0.17 -13.68 21.68
C THR A 214 0.06 -12.72 22.84
N LYS A 215 -0.96 -12.56 23.70
CA LYS A 215 -0.93 -11.66 24.87
C LYS A 215 0.02 -12.15 25.95
#